data_AF-A0A2J0YSG9-F1
#
_entry.id   AF-A0A2J0YSG9-F1
#
_cell.length_a   1.000
_cell.length_b   1.000
_cell.length_c   1.000
_cell.angle_alpha   90.00
_cell.angle_beta   90.00
_cell.angle_gamma   90.00
#
_symmetry.space_group_name_H-M   'P 1'
#
loop_
_entity.id
_entity.type
_entity.pdbx_description
1 polymer ?
#
loop_
_entity_poly.entity_id
_entity_poly.type
_entity_poly.pdbx_seq_one_letter_code
_entity_poly.pdbx_strand_id
1 'polypeptide(L)'
;MATPLKTLIGKLNQTCRQAAERAASLCMAQGHYEVDLEHLFLALLEKPASDFSIVARRSGIEASVLEADLNAEIRGFKNGNTRTPV
;
A
#
# COMPACT_ATOMS: atom_id res chain seq x y z
N MET A 1 19.47 -16.07 -3.84
CA MET A 1 19.79 -14.65 -4.09
C MET A 1 18.48 -13.86 -4.03
N ALA A 2 18.45 -12.73 -3.32
CA ALA A 2 17.28 -11.87 -3.30
C ALA A 2 17.05 -11.26 -4.70
N THR A 3 15.81 -11.24 -5.17
CA THR A 3 15.48 -10.61 -6.47
C THR A 3 15.53 -9.09 -6.28
N PRO A 4 16.24 -8.32 -7.12
CA PRO A 4 16.28 -6.86 -6.98
C PRO A 4 14.89 -6.25 -7.03
N LEU A 5 14.60 -5.27 -6.16
CA LEU A 5 13.29 -4.62 -6.06
C LEU A 5 12.85 -4.05 -7.42
N LYS A 6 13.76 -3.40 -8.16
CA LYS A 6 13.50 -2.89 -9.52
C LYS A 6 12.98 -3.98 -10.46
N THR A 7 13.49 -5.21 -10.35
CA THR A 7 13.05 -6.34 -11.15
C THR A 7 11.63 -6.79 -10.78
N LEU A 8 11.30 -6.78 -9.48
CA LEU A 8 9.95 -7.11 -9.01
C LEU A 8 8.92 -6.04 -9.42
N ILE A 9 9.23 -4.75 -9.20
CA ILE A 9 8.41 -3.62 -9.66
C ILE A 9 8.26 -3.63 -11.20
N GLY A 10 9.27 -4.14 -11.91
CA GLY A 10 9.25 -4.41 -13.35
C GLY A 10 8.10 -5.31 -13.80
N LYS A 11 7.69 -6.28 -12.96
CA LYS A 11 6.65 -7.28 -13.27
C LYS A 11 5.24 -6.83 -12.94
N LEU A 12 5.08 -5.73 -12.20
CA LEU A 12 3.76 -5.21 -11.86
C LEU A 12 3.05 -4.66 -13.09
N ASN A 13 1.74 -4.87 -13.16
CA ASN A 13 0.90 -4.14 -14.10
C ASN A 13 0.86 -2.64 -13.73
N GLN A 14 0.29 -1.81 -14.62
CA GLN A 14 0.26 -0.35 -14.41
C GLN A 14 -0.46 0.04 -13.11
N THR A 15 -1.58 -0.59 -12.79
CA THR A 15 -2.38 -0.30 -11.58
C THR A 15 -1.56 -0.54 -10.31
N CYS A 16 -0.93 -1.71 -10.22
CA CYS A 16 -0.11 -2.11 -9.07
C CYS A 16 1.18 -1.30 -8.97
N ARG A 17 1.83 -0.93 -10.10
CA ARG A 17 3.02 -0.07 -10.08
C ARG A 17 2.69 1.30 -9.50
N GLN A 18 1.62 1.93 -9.98
CA GLN A 18 1.17 3.22 -9.45
C GLN A 18 0.76 3.14 -7.98
N ALA A 19 0.13 2.03 -7.56
CA ALA A 19 -0.21 1.81 -6.16
C ALA A 19 1.05 1.62 -5.29
N ALA A 20 2.09 0.94 -5.78
CA ALA A 20 3.36 0.81 -5.06
C ALA A 20 4.08 2.15 -4.91
N GLU A 21 4.08 2.99 -5.94
CA GLU A 21 4.62 4.37 -5.87
C GLU A 21 3.84 5.23 -4.86
N ARG A 22 2.51 5.11 -4.87
CA ARG A 22 1.62 5.77 -3.90
C ARG A 22 1.85 5.27 -2.48
N ALA A 23 2.04 3.97 -2.29
CA ALA A 23 2.35 3.35 -0.99
C ALA A 23 3.68 3.86 -0.42
N ALA A 24 4.72 3.97 -1.25
CA ALA A 24 5.98 4.58 -0.86
C ALA A 24 5.79 6.05 -0.43
N SER A 25 4.95 6.80 -1.15
CA SER A 25 4.62 8.18 -0.79
C SER A 25 3.88 8.29 0.56
N LEU A 26 2.94 7.37 0.83
CA LEU A 26 2.24 7.28 2.12
C LEU A 26 3.22 7.00 3.27
N CYS A 27 4.06 5.97 3.11
CA CYS A 27 5.08 5.59 4.07
C CYS A 27 6.02 6.76 4.40
N MET A 28 6.46 7.51 3.39
CA MET A 28 7.30 8.70 3.57
C MET A 28 6.57 9.82 4.32
N ALA A 29 5.32 10.10 3.95
CA ALA A 29 4.53 11.17 4.57
C ALA A 29 4.26 10.90 6.07
N GLN A 30 4.19 9.63 6.46
CA GLN A 30 3.97 9.21 7.85
C GLN A 30 5.28 8.95 8.61
N GLY A 31 6.44 9.04 7.95
CA GLY A 31 7.74 8.84 8.56
C GLY A 31 8.03 7.39 8.96
N HIS A 32 7.41 6.43 8.28
CA HIS A 32 7.63 4.99 8.49
C HIS A 32 8.92 4.52 7.83
N TYR A 33 9.47 3.41 8.34
CA TYR A 33 10.77 2.89 7.91
C TYR A 33 10.68 2.02 6.65
N GLU A 34 9.57 1.30 6.47
CA GLU A 34 9.40 0.27 5.44
C GLU A 34 8.03 0.41 4.78
N VAL A 35 7.97 0.14 3.48
CA VAL A 35 6.70 0.12 2.74
C VAL A 35 6.00 -1.23 2.94
N ASP A 36 5.17 -1.32 3.98
CA ASP A 36 4.36 -2.51 4.26
C ASP A 36 3.11 -2.67 3.38
N LEU A 37 2.50 -3.86 3.45
CA LEU A 37 1.32 -4.25 2.66
C LEU A 37 0.12 -3.33 2.89
N GLU A 38 -0.04 -2.80 4.10
CA GLU A 38 -1.13 -1.90 4.48
C GLU A 38 -1.08 -0.61 3.66
N HIS A 39 0.12 -0.08 3.42
CA HIS A 39 0.30 1.08 2.54
C HIS A 39 -0.10 0.76 1.09
N LEU A 40 0.25 -0.44 0.61
CA LEU A 40 -0.10 -0.89 -0.74
C LEU A 40 -1.60 -1.11 -0.90
N PHE A 41 -2.26 -1.73 0.07
CA PHE A 41 -3.69 -1.96 0.06
C PHE A 41 -4.49 -0.67 0.17
N LEU A 42 -4.08 0.29 1.01
CA LEU A 42 -4.67 1.63 1.01
C LEU A 42 -4.57 2.28 -0.38
N ALA A 43 -3.38 2.25 -0.99
CA ALA A 43 -3.18 2.81 -2.33
C ALA A 43 -3.99 2.10 -3.43
N LEU A 44 -4.23 0.79 -3.32
CA LEU A 44 -5.09 0.05 -4.23
C LEU A 44 -6.58 0.36 -4.02
N LEU A 45 -6.97 0.64 -2.77
CA LEU A 45 -8.35 0.96 -2.39
C LEU A 45 -8.77 2.36 -2.86
N GLU A 46 -7.83 3.30 -2.99
CA GLU A 46 -8.03 4.62 -3.64
C GLU A 46 -8.51 4.50 -5.10
N LYS A 47 -8.38 3.32 -5.72
CA LYS A 47 -8.83 3.04 -7.09
C LYS A 47 -10.07 2.14 -7.06
N PRO A 48 -11.28 2.67 -7.28
CA PRO A 48 -12.52 1.87 -7.24
C PRO A 48 -12.59 0.74 -8.27
N ALA A 49 -11.83 0.86 -9.36
CA ALA A 49 -11.73 -0.12 -10.44
C ALA A 49 -10.55 -1.11 -10.28
N SER A 50 -9.79 -1.05 -9.18
CA SER A 50 -8.76 -2.06 -8.91
C SER A 50 -9.41 -3.39 -8.56
N ASP A 51 -8.73 -4.50 -8.87
CA ASP A 51 -9.20 -5.84 -8.51
C ASP A 51 -9.41 -5.96 -7.00
N PHE A 52 -8.54 -5.34 -6.19
CA PHE A 52 -8.67 -5.30 -4.73
C PHE A 52 -9.99 -4.67 -4.28
N SER A 53 -10.31 -3.47 -4.78
CA SER A 53 -11.57 -2.77 -4.47
C SER A 53 -12.79 -3.54 -4.96
N ILE A 54 -12.71 -4.17 -6.14
CA ILE A 54 -13.80 -4.97 -6.71
C ILE A 54 -14.03 -6.24 -5.89
N VAL A 55 -12.97 -6.95 -5.50
CA VAL A 55 -13.05 -8.18 -4.71
C VAL A 55 -13.58 -7.88 -3.31
N ALA A 56 -13.09 -6.83 -2.64
CA ALA A 56 -13.60 -6.41 -1.33
C ALA A 56 -15.12 -6.18 -1.37
N ARG A 57 -15.58 -5.33 -2.31
CA ARG A 57 -17.01 -5.05 -2.49
C ARG A 57 -17.82 -6.31 -2.80
N ARG A 58 -17.33 -7.18 -3.69
CA ARG A 58 -18.01 -8.44 -4.04
C ARG A 58 -18.04 -9.45 -2.88
N SER A 59 -17.12 -9.32 -1.93
CA SER A 59 -17.06 -10.14 -0.73
C SER A 59 -17.89 -9.57 0.42
N GLY A 60 -18.64 -8.47 0.19
CA GLY A 60 -19.42 -7.81 1.23
C GLY A 60 -18.60 -6.99 2.21
N ILE A 61 -17.35 -6.66 1.87
CA ILE A 61 -16.47 -5.81 2.68
C ILE A 61 -16.64 -4.37 2.22
N GLU A 62 -17.11 -3.51 3.13
CA GLU A 62 -17.24 -2.08 2.89
C GLU A 62 -15.86 -1.41 2.81
N ALA A 63 -15.63 -0.63 1.75
CA ALA A 63 -14.32 -0.02 1.49
C ALA A 63 -13.89 0.95 2.59
N SER A 64 -14.83 1.75 3.12
CA SER A 64 -14.54 2.70 4.21
C SER A 64 -14.15 2.02 5.51
N VAL A 65 -14.74 0.84 5.80
CA VAL A 65 -14.39 0.04 6.99
C VAL A 65 -13.00 -0.55 6.82
N LEU A 66 -12.72 -1.17 5.67
CA LEU A 66 -11.41 -1.73 5.37
C LEU A 66 -10.32 -0.64 5.37
N GLU A 67 -10.61 0.54 4.84
CA GLU A 67 -9.72 1.70 4.92
C GLU A 67 -9.43 2.12 6.36
N ALA A 68 -10.46 2.18 7.22
CA ALA A 68 -10.31 2.53 8.61
C ALA A 68 -9.46 1.51 9.39
N ASP A 69 -9.65 0.22 9.12
CA ASP A 69 -8.89 -0.88 9.73
C ASP A 69 -7.42 -0.83 9.30
N LEU A 70 -7.14 -0.69 8.00
CA LEU A 70 -5.75 -0.55 7.50
C LEU A 70 -5.05 0.68 8.10
N ASN A 71 -5.75 1.81 8.19
CA ASN A 71 -5.21 3.00 8.86
C ASN A 71 -5.00 2.78 10.36
N ALA A 72 -5.81 1.94 11.02
CA ALA A 72 -5.62 1.62 12.43
C ALA A 72 -4.34 0.81 12.67
N GLU A 73 -4.08 -0.18 11.82
CA GLU A 73 -2.83 -0.98 11.88
C GLU A 73 -1.60 -0.10 11.63
N ILE A 74 -1.66 0.76 10.60
CA ILE A 74 -0.57 1.68 10.26
C ILE A 74 -0.22 2.63 11.42
N ARG A 75 -1.19 3.05 12.24
CA ARG A 75 -0.91 3.89 13.43
C ARG A 75 -0.02 3.20 14.45
N GLY A 76 0.04 1.86 14.44
CA GLY A 76 0.93 1.07 15.30
C GLY A 76 2.37 1.00 14.79
N PHE A 77 2.65 1.47 13.57
CA PHE A 77 3.98 1.35 12.98
C PHE A 77 4.99 2.28 13.65
N LYS A 78 6.24 1.81 13.69
CA LYS A 78 7.35 2.64 14.17
C LYS A 78 7.57 3.79 13.18
N ASN A 79 7.69 5.01 13.72
CA ASN A 79 7.93 6.22 12.95
C ASN A 79 9.18 6.96 13.45
N GLY A 80 9.56 8.02 12.73
CA GLY A 80 10.80 8.78 12.99
C GLY A 80 11.89 8.54 11.95
N ASN A 81 11.55 7.93 10.81
CA ASN A 81 12.47 7.79 9.70
C ASN A 81 12.73 9.15 9.03
N THR A 82 14.00 9.55 8.94
CA THR A 82 14.45 10.75 8.21
C THR A 82 15.08 10.42 6.85
N ARG A 83 15.05 9.14 6.45
CA ARG A 83 15.62 8.62 5.20
C ARG A 83 14.51 8.14 4.25
N THR A 84 14.89 7.74 3.04
CA THR A 84 13.98 7.04 2.13
C THR A 84 13.64 5.66 2.71
N PRO A 85 12.36 5.29 2.85
CA PRO A 85 11.95 3.97 3.31
C PRO A 85 12.37 2.88 2.32
N VAL A 86 12.54 1.66 2.84
CA VAL A 86 12.97 0.49 2.06
C VAL A 86 11.81 -0.38 1.59
#